data_AF-A0A7W1AKW1-F1
#
_entry.id   AF-A0A7W1AKW1-F1
#
_cell.length_a   1.000
_cell.length_b   1.000
_cell.length_c   1.000
_cell.angle_alpha   90.00
_cell.angle_beta   90.00
_cell.angle_gamma   90.00
#
_symmetry.space_group_name_H-M   'P 1'
#
loop_
_entity.id
_entity.type
_entity.pdbx_description
1 polymer ?
#
loop_
_entity_poly.entity_id
_entity_poly.type
_entity_poly.pdbx_seq_one_letter_code
_entity_poly.pdbx_strand_id
1 'polypeptide(L)'
;MLHRVTPANRVPVRSGDYVLYWMIAARRSKCSFALDHALAQARELDRPLLVFEPLRAGYRWASDRMHAFVLAGMADNARAFAKAGITYLSYVEPAPGAGAGLLAALARNACVIVTDEQPGFFLPRMVAAAAKLDTRIELVDSNGILPLRATERAFTTASSFRRQLQKIVAPYLAMQPNARPLARVPAHVKGADVAGSILRKYRSETDLAKLPIDHTIAPIEGGGAVAGGKRLDAFIADRLAHYADDRNEPDRDPSSGLSPYLHFGHVGAHDVVARVWADAEWDPSKIAERVTGSREGWWGLPAPHEAFLDQIITWRELGYAWCFHRRDFDSYDALPEWARATLAKHAKDPRPHRYSLAQLDADETYDPIW
;
A
#
# COMPACT_ATOMS: atom_id res chain seq x y z
N MET A 1 6.82 -3.13 -17.61
CA MET A 1 6.35 -2.32 -16.45
C MET A 1 6.23 -0.84 -16.80
N LEU A 2 5.54 -0.50 -17.90
CA LEU A 2 5.41 0.89 -18.35
C LEU A 2 4.83 1.77 -17.21
N HIS A 3 5.49 2.91 -16.94
CA HIS A 3 5.11 3.91 -15.92
C HIS A 3 5.09 3.46 -14.45
N ARG A 4 5.49 2.23 -14.13
CA ARG A 4 5.51 1.74 -12.73
C ARG A 4 6.89 1.75 -12.08
N VAL A 5 7.97 1.78 -12.86
CA VAL A 5 9.34 1.77 -12.32
C VAL A 5 10.01 3.09 -12.61
N THR A 6 10.56 3.73 -11.58
CA THR A 6 11.37 4.94 -11.75
C THR A 6 12.59 4.95 -10.82
N PRO A 7 13.69 5.59 -11.23
CA PRO A 7 14.81 5.81 -10.33
C PRO A 7 14.49 6.80 -9.22
N ALA A 8 14.83 6.48 -7.97
CA ALA A 8 14.89 7.48 -6.89
C ALA A 8 16.18 8.31 -6.96
N ASN A 9 17.25 7.76 -7.55
CA ASN A 9 18.55 8.41 -7.72
C ASN A 9 19.22 8.05 -9.05
N ARG A 10 20.32 8.74 -9.38
CA ARG A 10 21.05 8.58 -10.65
C ARG A 10 22.28 7.66 -10.55
N VAL A 11 22.45 6.97 -9.42
CA VAL A 11 23.55 6.02 -9.21
C VAL A 11 23.36 4.83 -10.16
N PRO A 12 24.38 4.34 -10.88
CA PRO A 12 24.26 3.15 -11.72
C PRO A 12 24.11 1.87 -10.87
N VAL A 13 23.55 0.82 -11.48
CA VAL A 13 23.61 -0.54 -10.91
C VAL A 13 25.08 -0.95 -10.79
N ARG A 14 25.44 -1.63 -9.69
CA ARG A 14 26.81 -2.02 -9.39
C ARG A 14 26.93 -3.50 -9.08
N SER A 15 28.18 -3.99 -9.02
CA SER A 15 28.46 -5.31 -8.46
C SER A 15 28.17 -5.30 -6.94
N GLY A 16 27.57 -6.38 -6.48
CA GLY A 16 27.14 -6.59 -5.10
C GLY A 16 26.78 -8.05 -4.89
N ASP A 17 26.42 -8.38 -3.66
CA ASP A 17 26.15 -9.75 -3.21
C ASP A 17 24.70 -10.15 -3.49
N TYR A 18 23.77 -9.18 -3.55
CA TYR A 18 22.33 -9.43 -3.74
C TYR A 18 21.59 -8.24 -4.35
N VAL A 19 20.38 -8.49 -4.85
CA VAL A 19 19.35 -7.46 -5.03
C VAL A 19 18.60 -7.27 -3.72
N LEU A 20 18.43 -6.03 -3.27
CA LEU A 20 17.70 -5.72 -2.04
C LEU A 20 16.28 -5.24 -2.37
N TYR A 21 15.25 -6.00 -2.01
CA TYR A 21 13.89 -5.49 -1.98
C TYR A 21 13.57 -4.89 -0.60
N TRP A 22 13.58 -3.57 -0.52
CA TRP A 22 13.14 -2.82 0.65
C TRP A 22 11.62 -2.67 0.62
N MET A 23 10.92 -3.60 1.26
CA MET A 23 9.47 -3.73 1.30
C MET A 23 8.89 -2.82 2.39
N ILE A 24 8.21 -1.74 1.99
CA ILE A 24 7.71 -0.71 2.92
C ILE A 24 6.20 -0.46 2.84
N ALA A 25 5.58 -0.80 1.71
CA ALA A 25 4.15 -0.60 1.46
C ALA A 25 3.49 -1.86 0.86
N ALA A 26 4.08 -2.52 -0.14
CA ALA A 26 3.50 -3.72 -0.73
C ALA A 26 3.92 -4.99 0.03
N ARG A 27 3.45 -5.10 1.30
CA ARG A 27 3.82 -6.16 2.26
C ARG A 27 3.17 -7.51 1.96
N ARG A 28 3.43 -8.04 0.78
CA ARG A 28 2.85 -9.30 0.28
C ARG A 28 3.81 -10.04 -0.64
N SER A 29 3.67 -11.36 -0.67
CA SER A 29 4.50 -12.27 -1.47
C SER A 29 3.89 -12.65 -2.84
N LYS A 30 2.76 -12.07 -3.22
CA LYS A 30 2.05 -12.29 -4.49
C LYS A 30 1.37 -11.01 -4.97
N CYS A 31 1.05 -10.93 -6.26
CA CYS A 31 0.34 -9.80 -6.86
C CYS A 31 1.00 -8.44 -6.51
N SER A 32 2.33 -8.36 -6.59
CA SER A 32 3.13 -7.18 -6.29
C SER A 32 4.12 -6.90 -7.42
N PHE A 33 3.97 -5.76 -8.10
CA PHE A 33 4.93 -5.33 -9.13
C PHE A 33 6.33 -5.10 -8.56
N ALA A 34 6.41 -4.62 -7.31
CA ALA A 34 7.69 -4.41 -6.63
C ALA A 34 8.45 -5.73 -6.44
N LEU A 35 7.75 -6.79 -6.02
CA LEU A 35 8.34 -8.13 -5.92
C LEU A 35 8.69 -8.71 -7.31
N ASP A 36 7.81 -8.54 -8.30
CA ASP A 36 8.07 -8.98 -9.66
C ASP A 36 9.34 -8.33 -10.24
N HIS A 37 9.49 -7.02 -10.00
CA HIS A 37 10.66 -6.25 -10.42
C HIS A 37 11.93 -6.67 -9.69
N ALA A 38 11.86 -6.85 -8.37
CA ALA A 38 13.00 -7.32 -7.60
C ALA A 38 13.47 -8.72 -8.03
N LEU A 39 12.54 -9.63 -8.32
CA LEU A 39 12.87 -10.95 -8.87
C LEU A 39 13.43 -10.86 -10.30
N ALA A 40 12.95 -9.93 -11.12
CA ALA A 40 13.48 -9.71 -12.46
C ALA A 40 14.93 -9.19 -12.40
N GLN A 41 15.20 -8.20 -11.57
CA GLN A 41 16.55 -7.67 -11.32
C GLN A 41 17.50 -8.77 -10.79
N ALA A 42 17.04 -9.59 -9.85
CA ALA A 42 17.84 -10.69 -9.32
C ALA A 42 18.23 -11.72 -10.39
N ARG A 43 17.31 -12.06 -11.30
CA ARG A 43 17.58 -12.94 -12.45
C ARG A 43 18.53 -12.31 -13.45
N GLU A 44 18.33 -11.05 -13.79
CA GLU A 44 19.13 -10.32 -14.78
C GLU A 44 20.58 -10.15 -14.32
N LEU A 45 20.78 -9.90 -13.02
CA LEU A 45 22.10 -9.68 -12.43
C LEU A 45 22.79 -10.98 -11.99
N ASP A 46 22.13 -12.13 -12.11
CA ASP A 46 22.58 -13.42 -11.57
C ASP A 46 22.96 -13.34 -10.09
N ARG A 47 22.07 -12.74 -9.28
CA ARG A 47 22.28 -12.52 -7.85
C ARG A 47 21.07 -12.96 -7.02
N PRO A 48 21.30 -13.36 -5.75
CA PRO A 48 20.21 -13.69 -4.86
C PRO A 48 19.38 -12.46 -4.50
N LEU A 49 18.11 -12.68 -4.20
CA LEU A 49 17.20 -11.66 -3.69
C LEU A 49 17.18 -11.69 -2.15
N LEU A 50 17.44 -10.54 -1.53
CA LEU A 50 17.20 -10.27 -0.13
C LEU A 50 15.95 -9.39 0.01
N VAL A 51 14.93 -9.88 0.72
CA VAL A 51 13.75 -9.07 1.08
C VAL A 51 13.94 -8.52 2.47
N PHE A 52 13.86 -7.19 2.62
CA PHE A 52 13.96 -6.48 3.89
C PHE A 52 12.65 -5.76 4.19
N GLU A 53 11.96 -6.18 5.25
CA GLU A 53 10.68 -5.61 5.67
C GLU A 53 10.81 -4.96 7.07
N PRO A 54 11.00 -3.63 7.16
CA PRO A 54 11.02 -2.94 8.44
C PRO A 54 9.62 -2.54 8.94
N LEU A 55 9.45 -2.54 10.26
CA LEU A 55 8.35 -1.96 11.02
C LEU A 55 8.92 -1.06 12.11
N ARG A 56 8.58 0.23 12.04
CA ARG A 56 9.05 1.25 13.01
C ARG A 56 8.15 1.26 14.24
N ALA A 57 8.70 1.70 15.37
CA ALA A 57 7.94 1.96 16.60
C ALA A 57 7.80 3.47 16.86
N GLY A 58 8.72 4.30 16.34
CA GLY A 58 8.75 5.75 16.62
C GLY A 58 7.81 6.63 15.79
N TYR A 59 6.54 6.26 15.59
CA TYR A 59 5.55 7.13 14.92
C TYR A 59 4.26 7.27 15.76
N ARG A 60 3.57 8.40 15.62
CA ARG A 60 2.44 8.82 16.48
C ARG A 60 1.36 7.75 16.72
N TRP A 61 1.10 6.92 15.72
CA TRP A 61 0.00 5.94 15.73
C TRP A 61 0.47 4.50 15.95
N ALA A 62 1.75 4.30 16.31
CA ALA A 62 2.26 2.99 16.65
C ALA A 62 1.53 2.47 17.89
N SER A 63 0.90 1.30 17.77
CA SER A 63 0.01 0.73 18.80
C SER A 63 -0.06 -0.78 18.67
N ASP A 64 -0.48 -1.45 19.74
CA ASP A 64 -0.65 -2.91 19.73
C ASP A 64 -1.55 -3.38 18.58
N ARG A 65 -2.64 -2.64 18.32
CA ARG A 65 -3.54 -2.85 17.17
C ARG A 65 -2.82 -2.92 15.84
N MET A 66 -2.07 -1.87 15.50
CA MET A 66 -1.43 -1.79 14.19
C MET A 66 -0.26 -2.78 14.10
N HIS A 67 0.54 -2.89 15.16
CA HIS A 67 1.73 -3.74 15.17
C HIS A 67 1.35 -5.22 15.14
N ALA A 68 0.36 -5.69 15.92
CA ALA A 68 -0.11 -7.06 15.83
C ALA A 68 -0.60 -7.43 14.42
N PHE A 69 -1.33 -6.52 13.77
CA PHE A 69 -1.84 -6.74 12.42
C PHE A 69 -0.70 -6.87 11.38
N VAL A 70 0.34 -6.02 11.47
CA VAL A 70 1.51 -6.10 10.57
C VAL A 70 2.39 -7.31 10.88
N LEU A 71 2.60 -7.64 12.16
CA LEU A 71 3.37 -8.82 12.58
C LEU A 71 2.77 -10.13 12.05
N ALA A 72 1.45 -10.25 12.04
CA ALA A 72 0.77 -11.38 11.39
C ALA A 72 1.09 -11.47 9.88
N GLY A 73 1.16 -10.33 9.19
CA GLY A 73 1.59 -10.27 7.80
C GLY A 73 3.06 -10.61 7.57
N MET A 74 3.96 -10.17 8.46
CA MET A 74 5.36 -10.57 8.45
C MET A 74 5.52 -12.09 8.61
N ALA A 75 4.69 -12.71 9.46
CA ALA A 75 4.69 -14.17 9.62
C ALA A 75 4.23 -14.90 8.34
N ASP A 76 3.23 -14.37 7.62
CA ASP A 76 2.84 -14.88 6.30
C ASP A 76 3.99 -14.77 5.28
N ASN A 77 4.63 -13.60 5.22
CA ASN A 77 5.75 -13.34 4.32
C ASN A 77 6.93 -14.27 4.63
N ALA A 78 7.32 -14.42 5.91
CA ALA A 78 8.37 -15.34 6.34
C ALA A 78 8.11 -16.77 5.85
N ARG A 79 6.88 -17.30 6.02
CA ARG A 79 6.52 -18.64 5.50
C ARG A 79 6.62 -18.73 3.99
N ALA A 80 6.10 -17.73 3.27
CA ALA A 80 6.09 -17.73 1.81
C ALA A 80 7.50 -17.66 1.21
N PHE A 81 8.34 -16.76 1.73
CA PHE A 81 9.72 -16.60 1.26
C PHE A 81 10.61 -17.78 1.65
N ALA A 82 10.47 -18.31 2.86
CA ALA A 82 11.20 -19.52 3.28
C ALA A 82 10.88 -20.72 2.37
N LYS A 83 9.61 -20.94 2.04
CA LYS A 83 9.20 -21.99 1.09
C LYS A 83 9.82 -21.81 -0.30
N ALA A 84 10.07 -20.58 -0.71
CA ALA A 84 10.69 -20.25 -2.00
C ALA A 84 12.23 -20.25 -1.97
N GLY A 85 12.85 -20.37 -0.78
CA GLY A 85 14.29 -20.22 -0.57
C GLY A 85 14.81 -18.78 -0.69
N ILE A 86 13.92 -17.79 -0.59
CA ILE A 86 14.30 -16.36 -0.59
C ILE A 86 14.63 -15.93 0.83
N THR A 87 15.77 -15.24 1.00
CA THR A 87 16.13 -14.69 2.31
C THR A 87 15.20 -13.51 2.62
N TYR A 88 14.51 -13.61 3.74
CA TYR A 88 13.60 -12.58 4.25
C TYR A 88 14.07 -12.11 5.63
N LEU A 89 14.36 -10.81 5.72
CA LEU A 89 14.77 -10.11 6.92
C LEU A 89 13.62 -9.21 7.37
N SER A 90 12.81 -9.68 8.31
CA SER A 90 11.91 -8.81 9.08
C SER A 90 12.71 -8.06 10.15
N TYR A 91 12.38 -6.78 10.33
CA TYR A 91 12.97 -5.96 11.38
C TYR A 91 11.89 -5.11 12.03
N VAL A 92 11.64 -5.36 13.31
CA VAL A 92 10.70 -4.61 14.12
C VAL A 92 11.52 -3.82 15.13
N GLU A 93 11.38 -2.51 15.07
CA GLU A 93 12.22 -1.56 15.77
C GLU A 93 12.00 -1.63 17.30
N PRO A 94 13.00 -2.06 18.09
CA PRO A 94 12.84 -2.23 19.54
C PRO A 94 12.81 -0.91 20.33
N ALA A 95 13.33 0.17 19.72
CA ALA A 95 13.36 1.52 20.29
C ALA A 95 13.38 2.56 19.18
N PRO A 96 12.75 3.74 19.33
CA PRO A 96 12.77 4.77 18.30
C PRO A 96 14.19 5.09 17.83
N GLY A 97 14.49 4.88 16.55
CA GLY A 97 15.80 5.14 15.97
C GLY A 97 16.79 3.97 16.04
N ALA A 98 16.45 2.85 16.68
CA ALA A 98 17.33 1.67 16.74
C ALA A 98 17.65 1.10 15.35
N GLY A 99 16.76 1.31 14.36
CA GLY A 99 16.99 0.92 12.96
C GLY A 99 17.85 1.90 12.15
N ALA A 100 18.32 3.01 12.75
CA ALA A 100 19.08 4.02 12.03
C ALA A 100 20.35 3.44 11.39
N GLY A 101 20.48 3.59 10.08
CA GLY A 101 21.62 3.06 9.32
C GLY A 101 21.52 1.58 8.94
N LEU A 102 20.45 0.85 9.31
CA LEU A 102 20.26 -0.54 8.89
C LEU A 102 20.11 -0.65 7.36
N LEU A 103 19.23 0.16 6.75
CA LEU A 103 19.09 0.19 5.29
C LEU A 103 20.43 0.52 4.61
N ALA A 104 21.17 1.51 5.11
CA ALA A 104 22.48 1.87 4.56
C ALA A 104 23.50 0.72 4.71
N ALA A 105 23.43 -0.05 5.80
CA ALA A 105 24.29 -1.21 6.00
C ALA A 105 24.00 -2.33 5.02
N LEU A 106 22.72 -2.62 4.77
CA LEU A 106 22.30 -3.58 3.74
C LEU A 106 22.61 -3.07 2.33
N ALA A 107 22.46 -1.77 2.10
CA ALA A 107 22.71 -1.15 0.80
C ALA A 107 24.15 -1.33 0.33
N ARG A 108 25.15 -1.30 1.24
CA ARG A 108 26.59 -1.43 0.90
C ARG A 108 26.94 -2.69 0.13
N ASN A 109 26.17 -3.77 0.30
CA ASN A 109 26.39 -5.02 -0.43
C ASN A 109 25.33 -5.27 -1.51
N ALA A 110 24.37 -4.36 -1.69
CA ALA A 110 23.34 -4.53 -2.71
C ALA A 110 23.82 -4.05 -4.09
N CYS A 111 23.47 -4.78 -5.15
CA CYS A 111 23.63 -4.35 -6.54
C CYS A 111 22.71 -3.16 -6.87
N VAL A 112 21.47 -3.28 -6.42
CA VAL A 112 20.38 -2.33 -6.59
C VAL A 112 19.37 -2.55 -5.45
N ILE A 113 18.74 -1.46 -5.03
CA ILE A 113 17.61 -1.48 -4.11
C ILE A 113 16.33 -1.29 -4.93
N VAL A 114 15.41 -2.24 -4.85
CA VAL A 114 14.03 -2.08 -5.30
C VAL A 114 13.19 -1.72 -4.08
N THR A 115 12.29 -0.75 -4.18
CA THR A 115 11.38 -0.38 -3.08
C THR A 115 10.04 0.11 -3.62
N ASP A 116 9.07 0.26 -2.72
CA ASP A 116 7.71 0.66 -3.08
C ASP A 116 7.60 2.18 -3.30
N GLU A 117 6.84 2.60 -4.32
CA GLU A 117 6.41 3.99 -4.47
C GLU A 117 5.03 4.18 -3.83
N GLN A 118 4.94 4.70 -2.60
CA GLN A 118 3.66 5.03 -1.95
C GLN A 118 3.62 6.53 -1.63
N PRO A 119 2.69 7.33 -2.21
CA PRO A 119 2.68 8.79 -2.05
C PRO A 119 2.24 9.32 -0.68
N GLY A 120 1.55 8.51 0.13
CA GLY A 120 1.02 8.92 1.42
C GLY A 120 2.01 8.77 2.59
N PHE A 121 1.60 9.32 3.74
CA PHE A 121 2.28 9.14 5.02
C PHE A 121 3.74 9.63 5.02
N PHE A 122 4.61 9.07 5.86
CA PHE A 122 6.03 9.43 5.91
C PHE A 122 6.91 8.71 4.87
N LEU A 123 6.36 7.78 4.08
CA LEU A 123 7.12 6.92 3.17
C LEU A 123 7.89 7.69 2.08
N PRO A 124 7.31 8.72 1.40
CA PRO A 124 8.07 9.53 0.45
C PRO A 124 9.28 10.21 1.08
N ARG A 125 9.17 10.66 2.33
CA ARG A 125 10.28 11.30 3.06
C ARG A 125 11.38 10.28 3.38
N MET A 126 11.01 9.05 3.75
CA MET A 126 11.97 7.96 3.96
C MET A 126 12.72 7.60 2.67
N VAL A 127 12.00 7.48 1.54
CA VAL A 127 12.61 7.23 0.22
C VAL A 127 13.54 8.37 -0.18
N ALA A 128 13.11 9.62 -0.03
CA ALA A 128 13.94 10.79 -0.36
C ALA A 128 15.22 10.86 0.49
N ALA A 129 15.17 10.44 1.76
CA ALA A 129 16.36 10.32 2.60
C ALA A 129 17.28 9.18 2.12
N ALA A 130 16.71 8.03 1.74
CA ALA A 130 17.46 6.89 1.22
C ALA A 130 18.08 7.14 -0.16
N ALA A 131 17.49 8.01 -0.99
CA ALA A 131 18.01 8.37 -2.31
C ALA A 131 19.42 9.00 -2.30
N LYS A 132 19.90 9.41 -1.11
CA LYS A 132 21.27 9.91 -0.87
C LYS A 132 22.33 8.81 -0.77
N LEU A 133 21.94 7.53 -0.73
CA LEU A 133 22.87 6.41 -0.69
C LEU A 133 23.60 6.23 -2.03
N ASP A 134 24.82 5.72 -1.97
CA ASP A 134 25.66 5.39 -3.14
C ASP A 134 25.26 4.08 -3.83
N THR A 135 23.99 3.68 -3.72
CA THR A 135 23.44 2.48 -4.36
C THR A 135 22.21 2.88 -5.17
N ARG A 136 22.07 2.33 -6.38
CA ARG A 136 20.88 2.52 -7.22
C ARG A 136 19.62 2.19 -6.42
N ILE A 137 18.63 3.09 -6.45
CA ILE A 137 17.31 2.84 -5.88
C ILE A 137 16.24 2.98 -6.96
N GLU A 138 15.40 1.97 -7.09
CA GLU A 138 14.29 1.91 -8.03
C GLU A 138 12.96 1.81 -7.28
N LEU A 139 12.09 2.76 -7.56
CA LEU A 139 10.75 2.89 -7.01
C LEU A 139 9.77 2.15 -7.90
N VAL A 140 8.93 1.32 -7.30
CA VAL A 140 7.93 0.52 -8.00
C VAL A 140 6.53 0.81 -7.46
N ASP A 141 5.67 1.34 -8.32
CA ASP A 141 4.27 1.54 -8.01
C ASP A 141 3.47 0.24 -8.06
N SER A 142 3.08 -0.24 -6.88
CA SER A 142 2.24 -1.42 -6.67
C SER A 142 0.90 -1.10 -5.99
N ASN A 143 0.45 0.16 -6.04
CA ASN A 143 -0.70 0.64 -5.25
C ASN A 143 -2.05 0.28 -5.84
N GLY A 144 -2.24 0.55 -7.14
CA GLY A 144 -3.53 0.51 -7.84
C GLY A 144 -3.40 0.15 -9.32
N ILE A 145 -4.54 0.04 -9.98
CA ILE A 145 -4.69 -0.32 -11.38
C ILE A 145 -4.05 0.75 -12.27
N LEU A 146 -4.34 2.03 -12.04
CA LEU A 146 -3.67 3.11 -12.76
C LEU A 146 -2.32 3.43 -12.11
N PRO A 147 -1.20 3.46 -12.85
CA PRO A 147 0.07 3.91 -12.30
C PRO A 147 -0.02 5.37 -11.85
N LEU A 148 0.62 5.72 -10.72
CA LEU A 148 0.69 7.10 -10.20
C LEU A 148 1.14 8.08 -11.29
N ARG A 149 2.17 7.69 -12.04
CA ARG A 149 2.80 8.49 -13.11
C ARG A 149 2.03 8.49 -14.43
N ALA A 150 0.96 7.72 -14.55
CA ALA A 150 0.03 7.83 -15.67
C ALA A 150 -0.94 9.01 -15.49
N THR A 151 -1.01 9.59 -14.29
CA THR A 151 -1.77 10.81 -14.02
C THR A 151 -0.86 12.04 -14.13
N GLU A 152 -1.35 13.09 -14.79
CA GLU A 152 -0.55 14.29 -15.07
C GLU A 152 -0.62 15.36 -13.97
N ARG A 153 -1.62 15.26 -13.09
CA ARG A 153 -1.91 16.25 -12.04
C ARG A 153 -2.77 15.66 -10.93
N ALA A 154 -2.91 16.42 -9.84
CA ALA A 154 -3.95 16.17 -8.84
C ALA A 154 -5.35 16.44 -9.42
N PHE A 155 -6.30 15.59 -9.04
CA PHE A 155 -7.71 15.74 -9.38
C PHE A 155 -8.50 16.12 -8.12
N THR A 156 -9.41 17.08 -8.23
CA THR A 156 -10.22 17.57 -7.09
C THR A 156 -11.58 16.91 -6.98
N THR A 157 -12.02 16.18 -8.02
CA THR A 157 -13.33 15.52 -8.05
C THR A 157 -13.24 14.13 -8.66
N ALA A 158 -14.07 13.22 -8.15
CA ALA A 158 -14.19 11.86 -8.69
C ALA A 158 -14.65 11.85 -10.14
N SER A 159 -15.56 12.75 -10.55
CA SER A 159 -16.02 12.85 -11.95
C SER A 159 -14.87 13.18 -12.92
N SER A 160 -14.04 14.16 -12.58
CA SER A 160 -12.88 14.52 -13.43
C SER A 160 -11.83 13.40 -13.46
N PHE A 161 -11.57 12.76 -12.32
CA PHE A 161 -10.64 11.63 -12.27
C PHE A 161 -11.16 10.44 -13.06
N ARG A 162 -12.44 10.09 -12.92
CA ARG A 162 -13.07 8.99 -13.64
C ARG A 162 -13.00 9.19 -15.15
N ARG A 163 -13.27 10.42 -15.63
CA ARG A 163 -13.10 10.74 -17.05
C ARG A 163 -11.65 10.55 -17.52
N GLN A 164 -10.65 10.86 -16.69
CA GLN A 164 -9.26 10.57 -17.03
C GLN A 164 -8.99 9.07 -17.04
N LEU A 165 -9.33 8.36 -15.97
CA LEU A 165 -9.18 6.92 -15.82
C LEU A 165 -9.73 6.18 -17.05
N GLN A 166 -10.99 6.44 -17.42
CA GLN A 166 -11.66 5.80 -18.55
C GLN A 166 -10.94 6.03 -19.89
N LYS A 167 -10.23 7.16 -20.08
CA LYS A 167 -9.46 7.42 -21.30
C LYS A 167 -8.18 6.60 -21.39
N ILE A 168 -7.55 6.31 -20.26
CA ILE A 168 -6.15 5.85 -20.25
C ILE A 168 -5.94 4.49 -19.58
N VAL A 169 -6.95 3.91 -18.92
CA VAL A 169 -6.77 2.70 -18.11
C VAL A 169 -6.56 1.44 -18.96
N ALA A 170 -7.07 1.40 -20.19
CA ALA A 170 -7.12 0.18 -21.00
C ALA A 170 -5.76 -0.55 -21.15
N PRO A 171 -4.64 0.12 -21.48
CA PRO A 171 -3.33 -0.54 -21.54
C PRO A 171 -2.86 -1.13 -20.19
N TYR A 172 -3.30 -0.55 -19.08
CA TYR A 172 -2.91 -0.99 -17.73
C TYR A 172 -3.78 -2.14 -17.21
N LEU A 173 -5.01 -2.33 -17.71
CA LEU A 173 -5.85 -3.47 -17.35
C LEU A 173 -5.21 -4.80 -17.77
N ALA A 174 -4.50 -4.81 -18.89
CA ALA A 174 -3.72 -5.97 -19.36
C ALA A 174 -2.43 -6.20 -18.57
N MET A 175 -1.95 -5.18 -17.85
CA MET A 175 -0.75 -5.27 -17.03
C MET A 175 -1.11 -5.73 -15.62
N GLN A 176 -0.98 -7.03 -15.36
CA GLN A 176 -1.22 -7.61 -14.05
C GLN A 176 0.11 -8.03 -13.39
N PRO A 177 0.27 -7.85 -12.06
CA PRO A 177 1.38 -8.44 -11.34
C PRO A 177 1.20 -9.96 -11.28
N ASN A 178 2.31 -10.69 -11.15
CA ASN A 178 2.27 -12.14 -11.12
C ASN A 178 1.54 -12.64 -9.86
N ALA A 179 0.55 -13.52 -10.04
CA ALA A 179 -0.20 -14.12 -8.94
C ALA A 179 0.61 -15.19 -8.17
N ARG A 180 1.66 -15.73 -8.77
CA ARG A 180 2.52 -16.79 -8.21
C ARG A 180 4.01 -16.54 -8.49
N PRO A 181 4.57 -15.38 -8.08
CA PRO A 181 5.94 -15.00 -8.43
C PRO A 181 7.00 -15.92 -7.83
N LEU A 182 6.67 -16.59 -6.72
CA LEU A 182 7.55 -17.49 -5.98
C LEU A 182 7.50 -18.96 -6.43
N ALA A 183 6.66 -19.33 -7.40
CA ALA A 183 6.45 -20.74 -7.77
C ALA A 183 7.67 -21.39 -8.44
N ARG A 184 8.50 -20.61 -9.15
CA ARG A 184 9.67 -21.10 -9.90
C ARG A 184 10.84 -20.13 -9.79
N VAL A 185 11.34 -19.98 -8.56
CA VAL A 185 12.54 -19.17 -8.29
C VAL A 185 13.80 -19.98 -8.66
N PRO A 186 14.68 -19.48 -9.56
CA PRO A 186 15.96 -20.13 -9.89
C PRO A 186 16.90 -20.23 -8.69
N ALA A 187 17.86 -21.15 -8.73
CA ALA A 187 18.79 -21.38 -7.62
C ALA A 187 19.65 -20.14 -7.26
N HIS A 188 20.16 -19.41 -8.27
CA HIS A 188 20.98 -18.21 -8.05
C HIS A 188 20.22 -17.04 -7.41
N VAL A 189 18.88 -17.03 -7.47
CA VAL A 189 18.04 -15.99 -6.84
C VAL A 189 17.83 -16.27 -5.33
N LYS A 190 18.23 -17.43 -4.83
CA LYS A 190 17.95 -17.90 -3.46
C LYS A 190 19.12 -17.66 -2.52
N GLY A 191 18.82 -17.60 -1.22
CA GLY A 191 19.84 -17.68 -0.17
C GLY A 191 20.82 -16.51 -0.13
N ALA A 192 20.34 -15.27 -0.27
CA ALA A 192 21.18 -14.10 -0.01
C ALA A 192 21.72 -14.15 1.42
N ASP A 193 23.02 -13.91 1.59
CA ASP A 193 23.66 -13.86 2.90
C ASP A 193 23.57 -12.45 3.50
N VAL A 194 23.28 -12.38 4.80
CA VAL A 194 23.29 -11.12 5.57
C VAL A 194 24.37 -11.24 6.61
N ALA A 195 25.39 -10.39 6.50
CA ALA A 195 26.54 -10.41 7.39
C ALA A 195 26.11 -10.46 8.87
N GLY A 196 26.62 -11.44 9.61
CA GLY A 196 26.26 -11.63 11.03
C GLY A 196 26.56 -10.40 11.90
N SER A 197 27.48 -9.52 11.49
CA SER A 197 27.72 -8.23 12.15
C SER A 197 26.53 -7.27 12.05
N ILE A 198 25.83 -7.25 10.91
CA ILE A 198 24.59 -6.47 10.72
C ILE A 198 23.51 -7.04 11.62
N LEU A 199 23.30 -8.36 11.60
CA LEU A 199 22.30 -9.02 12.44
C LEU A 199 22.57 -8.85 13.94
N ARG A 200 23.85 -8.81 14.35
CA ARG A 200 24.24 -8.53 15.75
C ARG A 200 23.99 -7.08 16.16
N LYS A 201 24.28 -6.13 15.27
CA LYS A 201 24.12 -4.70 15.55
C LYS A 201 22.65 -4.28 15.58
N TYR A 202 21.84 -4.77 14.65
CA TYR A 202 20.44 -4.39 14.50
C TYR A 202 19.54 -5.55 14.96
N ARG A 203 19.29 -5.60 16.26
CA ARG A 203 18.38 -6.60 16.86
C ARG A 203 16.93 -6.17 16.67
N SER A 204 16.11 -7.09 16.17
CA SER A 204 14.66 -6.92 16.08
C SER A 204 14.00 -7.37 17.37
N GLU A 205 12.86 -6.78 17.73
CA GLU A 205 11.99 -7.25 18.81
C GLU A 205 10.59 -7.51 18.26
N THR A 206 10.08 -8.73 18.40
CA THR A 206 8.75 -9.11 17.88
C THR A 206 7.74 -9.38 18.99
N ASP A 207 8.19 -9.39 20.24
CA ASP A 207 7.33 -9.44 21.41
C ASP A 207 6.61 -8.12 21.58
N LEU A 208 5.31 -8.10 21.24
CA LEU A 208 4.47 -6.90 21.22
C LEU A 208 4.53 -6.15 22.56
N ALA A 209 4.55 -6.88 23.68
CA ALA A 209 4.57 -6.31 25.03
C ALA A 209 5.88 -5.58 25.39
N LYS A 210 6.94 -5.75 24.59
CA LYS A 210 8.23 -5.06 24.79
C LYS A 210 8.42 -3.88 23.85
N LEU A 211 7.53 -3.69 22.89
CA LEU A 211 7.66 -2.61 21.92
C LEU A 211 7.28 -1.28 22.56
N PRO A 212 7.99 -0.18 22.25
CA PRO A 212 7.68 1.15 22.78
C PRO A 212 6.60 1.80 21.92
N ILE A 213 5.38 1.26 22.03
CA ILE A 213 4.20 1.66 21.26
C ILE A 213 3.02 1.86 22.21
N ASP A 214 1.92 2.38 21.68
CA ASP A 214 0.71 2.58 22.48
C ASP A 214 0.00 1.25 22.79
N HIS A 215 0.09 0.83 24.05
CA HIS A 215 -0.56 -0.37 24.59
C HIS A 215 -2.00 -0.13 25.08
N THR A 216 -2.51 1.11 25.00
CA THR A 216 -3.90 1.41 25.39
C THR A 216 -4.90 0.95 24.32
N ILE A 217 -4.43 0.79 23.08
CA ILE A 217 -5.25 0.37 21.94
C ILE A 217 -5.02 -1.10 21.67
N ALA A 218 -5.95 -1.93 22.18
CA ALA A 218 -5.86 -3.38 22.15
C ALA A 218 -5.56 -3.96 20.74
N PRO A 219 -4.77 -5.05 20.67
CA PRO A 219 -4.44 -5.72 19.42
C PRO A 219 -5.68 -6.27 18.72
N ILE A 220 -5.58 -6.43 17.40
CA ILE A 220 -6.58 -7.16 16.61
C ILE A 220 -5.91 -8.35 15.92
N GLU A 221 -6.64 -9.45 15.85
CA GLU A 221 -6.21 -10.62 15.09
C GLU A 221 -6.53 -10.47 13.59
N GLY A 222 -6.03 -11.41 12.79
CA GLY A 222 -6.40 -11.51 11.38
C GLY A 222 -5.62 -10.59 10.44
N GLY A 223 -4.40 -10.18 10.79
CA GLY A 223 -3.50 -9.55 9.83
C GLY A 223 -2.94 -10.51 8.77
N GLY A 224 -2.26 -9.94 7.77
CA GLY A 224 -1.55 -10.70 6.74
C GLY A 224 -2.34 -11.04 5.48
N ALA A 225 -1.61 -11.55 4.48
CA ALA A 225 -2.12 -11.85 3.15
C ALA A 225 -3.07 -13.05 3.14
N VAL A 226 -2.90 -14.01 4.06
CA VAL A 226 -3.77 -15.18 4.18
C VAL A 226 -5.15 -14.77 4.71
N ALA A 227 -5.20 -14.02 5.81
CA ALA A 227 -6.45 -13.51 6.37
C ALA A 227 -7.15 -12.54 5.41
N GLY A 228 -6.39 -11.65 4.76
CA GLY A 228 -6.92 -10.74 3.75
C GLY A 228 -7.50 -11.45 2.54
N GLY A 229 -6.87 -12.55 2.10
CA GLY A 229 -7.41 -13.41 1.05
C GLY A 229 -8.76 -14.03 1.44
N LYS A 230 -8.85 -14.60 2.64
CA LYS A 230 -10.13 -15.15 3.17
C LYS A 230 -11.21 -14.08 3.27
N ARG A 231 -10.86 -12.87 3.72
CA ARG A 231 -11.81 -11.75 3.80
C ARG A 231 -12.33 -11.33 2.42
N LEU A 232 -11.45 -11.31 1.41
CA LEU A 232 -11.82 -11.04 0.02
C LEU A 232 -12.75 -12.12 -0.53
N ASP A 233 -12.42 -13.40 -0.33
CA ASP A 233 -13.22 -14.52 -0.80
C ASP A 233 -14.64 -14.47 -0.18
N ALA A 234 -14.75 -14.21 1.12
CA ALA A 234 -16.03 -14.04 1.81
C ALA A 234 -16.82 -12.80 1.34
N PHE A 235 -16.14 -11.68 1.07
CA PHE A 235 -16.81 -10.49 0.53
C PHE A 235 -17.46 -10.78 -0.82
N ILE A 236 -16.75 -11.47 -1.71
CA ILE A 236 -17.26 -11.78 -3.06
C ILE A 236 -18.43 -12.75 -2.97
N ALA A 237 -18.28 -13.82 -2.17
CA ALA A 237 -19.32 -14.84 -2.03
C ALA A 237 -20.61 -14.30 -1.40
N ASP A 238 -20.49 -13.48 -0.35
CA ASP A 238 -21.62 -13.23 0.55
C ASP A 238 -22.14 -11.79 0.52
N ARG A 239 -21.33 -10.80 0.08
CA ARG A 239 -21.65 -9.38 0.28
C ARG A 239 -21.63 -8.54 -0.99
N LEU A 240 -20.83 -8.93 -2.00
CA LEU A 240 -20.69 -8.14 -3.22
C LEU A 240 -22.03 -7.93 -3.92
N ALA A 241 -22.89 -8.95 -3.97
CA ALA A 241 -24.20 -8.87 -4.62
C ALA A 241 -25.12 -7.78 -4.05
N HIS A 242 -24.99 -7.44 -2.76
CA HIS A 242 -25.80 -6.43 -2.08
C HIS A 242 -25.07 -5.09 -1.91
N TYR A 243 -23.81 -5.00 -2.35
CA TYR A 243 -22.95 -3.85 -2.07
C TYR A 243 -23.52 -2.52 -2.58
N ALA A 244 -24.12 -2.51 -3.77
CA ALA A 244 -24.67 -1.27 -4.35
C ALA A 244 -25.77 -0.66 -3.47
N ASP A 245 -26.65 -1.51 -2.94
CA ASP A 245 -27.84 -1.09 -2.20
C ASP A 245 -27.52 -0.83 -0.73
N ASP A 246 -26.67 -1.65 -0.12
CA ASP A 246 -26.49 -1.63 1.33
C ASP A 246 -25.33 -0.74 1.78
N ARG A 247 -24.32 -0.41 0.97
CA ARG A 247 -23.03 0.19 1.41
C ARG A 247 -23.09 1.45 2.29
N ASN A 248 -24.22 2.15 2.34
CA ASN A 248 -24.42 3.33 3.17
C ASN A 248 -25.18 3.03 4.49
N GLU A 249 -25.57 1.78 4.71
CA GLU A 249 -26.30 1.30 5.88
C GLU A 249 -25.31 0.66 6.87
N PRO A 250 -24.87 1.37 7.92
CA PRO A 250 -23.85 0.87 8.85
C PRO A 250 -24.29 -0.42 9.56
N ASP A 251 -25.59 -0.59 9.83
CA ASP A 251 -26.13 -1.75 10.56
C ASP A 251 -26.13 -3.06 9.76
N ARG A 252 -25.92 -3.00 8.43
CA ARG A 252 -25.97 -4.18 7.55
C ARG A 252 -24.60 -4.82 7.28
N ASP A 253 -23.51 -4.20 7.75
CA ASP A 253 -22.11 -4.57 7.46
C ASP A 253 -21.84 -5.03 6.00
N PRO A 254 -22.26 -4.24 4.99
CA PRO A 254 -22.10 -4.58 3.58
C PRO A 254 -20.67 -4.38 3.07
N SER A 255 -19.80 -3.80 3.91
CA SER A 255 -18.45 -3.41 3.50
C SER A 255 -17.57 -4.63 3.23
N SER A 256 -16.56 -4.46 2.37
CA SER A 256 -15.59 -5.51 2.10
C SER A 256 -14.67 -5.82 3.27
N GLY A 257 -14.55 -4.91 4.25
CA GLY A 257 -13.57 -5.02 5.32
C GLY A 257 -12.12 -5.14 4.85
N LEU A 258 -11.83 -4.80 3.59
CA LEU A 258 -10.49 -4.94 2.99
C LEU A 258 -9.57 -3.76 3.27
N SER A 259 -10.08 -2.65 3.81
CA SER A 259 -9.28 -1.44 4.00
C SER A 259 -8.02 -1.64 4.86
N PRO A 260 -8.00 -2.43 5.96
CA PRO A 260 -6.76 -2.64 6.71
C PRO A 260 -5.72 -3.44 5.90
N TYR A 261 -6.17 -4.44 5.13
CA TYR A 261 -5.31 -5.26 4.29
C TYR A 261 -4.75 -4.50 3.08
N LEU A 262 -5.57 -3.63 2.46
CA LEU A 262 -5.15 -2.74 1.38
C LEU A 262 -4.20 -1.64 1.90
N HIS A 263 -4.43 -1.13 3.11
CA HIS A 263 -3.60 -0.11 3.74
C HIS A 263 -2.18 -0.61 4.02
N PHE A 264 -2.05 -1.77 4.69
CA PHE A 264 -0.75 -2.39 4.96
C PHE A 264 -0.19 -3.18 3.77
N GLY A 265 -0.92 -3.25 2.65
CA GLY A 265 -0.50 -3.91 1.42
C GLY A 265 -0.39 -5.44 1.51
N HIS A 266 -1.05 -6.05 2.49
CA HIS A 266 -1.22 -7.50 2.63
C HIS A 266 -2.02 -8.09 1.46
N VAL A 267 -2.96 -7.31 0.90
CA VAL A 267 -3.70 -7.62 -0.33
C VAL A 267 -3.50 -6.47 -1.32
N GLY A 268 -3.24 -6.79 -2.59
CA GLY A 268 -3.10 -5.79 -3.65
C GLY A 268 -4.42 -5.51 -4.36
N ALA A 269 -4.64 -4.27 -4.82
CA ALA A 269 -5.85 -3.91 -5.57
C ALA A 269 -6.05 -4.76 -6.83
N HIS A 270 -4.96 -5.15 -7.51
CA HIS A 270 -5.01 -6.06 -8.66
C HIS A 270 -5.57 -7.45 -8.29
N ASP A 271 -5.24 -7.96 -7.09
CA ASP A 271 -5.78 -9.26 -6.63
C ASP A 271 -7.28 -9.17 -6.37
N VAL A 272 -7.73 -8.06 -5.76
CA VAL A 272 -9.15 -7.79 -5.52
C VAL A 272 -9.91 -7.64 -6.83
N VAL A 273 -9.44 -6.76 -7.71
CA VAL A 273 -10.10 -6.46 -9.00
C VAL A 273 -10.14 -7.70 -9.89
N ALA A 274 -9.06 -8.49 -9.96
CA ALA A 274 -9.05 -9.74 -10.73
C ALA A 274 -10.08 -10.75 -10.21
N ARG A 275 -10.29 -10.82 -8.89
CA ARG A 275 -11.31 -11.69 -8.28
C ARG A 275 -12.74 -11.20 -8.56
N VAL A 276 -12.97 -9.89 -8.52
CA VAL A 276 -14.27 -9.27 -8.90
C VAL A 276 -14.57 -9.52 -10.39
N TRP A 277 -13.56 -9.43 -11.26
CA TRP A 277 -13.73 -9.74 -12.68
C TRP A 277 -14.01 -11.23 -12.92
N ALA A 278 -13.31 -12.11 -12.20
CA ALA A 278 -13.53 -13.54 -12.32
C ALA A 278 -14.95 -13.95 -11.90
N ASP A 279 -15.47 -13.35 -10.82
CA ASP A 279 -16.85 -13.56 -10.35
C ASP A 279 -17.90 -13.15 -11.39
N ALA A 280 -17.65 -12.08 -12.15
CA ALA A 280 -18.54 -11.59 -13.19
C ALA A 280 -18.22 -12.10 -14.61
N GLU A 281 -17.32 -13.07 -14.75
CA GLU A 281 -16.79 -13.57 -16.04
C GLU A 281 -16.37 -12.41 -16.98
N TRP A 282 -15.76 -11.38 -16.42
CA TRP A 282 -15.48 -10.12 -17.12
C TRP A 282 -14.07 -10.06 -17.67
N ASP A 283 -13.91 -9.38 -18.81
CA ASP A 283 -12.62 -9.07 -19.40
C ASP A 283 -12.63 -7.65 -20.01
N PRO A 284 -11.45 -7.03 -20.22
CA PRO A 284 -11.34 -5.65 -20.71
C PRO A 284 -12.00 -5.35 -22.05
N SER A 285 -12.36 -6.33 -22.87
CA SER A 285 -13.10 -6.08 -24.13
C SER A 285 -14.53 -5.60 -23.91
N LYS A 286 -15.08 -5.78 -22.70
CA LYS A 286 -16.44 -5.39 -22.33
C LYS A 286 -16.59 -3.91 -21.92
N ILE A 287 -15.49 -3.15 -21.85
CA ILE A 287 -15.56 -1.71 -21.55
C ILE A 287 -16.29 -0.94 -22.64
N ALA A 288 -17.08 0.05 -22.26
CA ALA A 288 -17.74 0.92 -23.22
C ALA A 288 -16.73 1.83 -23.94
N GLU A 289 -16.83 1.94 -25.27
CA GLU A 289 -15.94 2.79 -26.08
C GLU A 289 -16.02 4.27 -25.70
N ARG A 290 -17.23 4.73 -25.35
CA ARG A 290 -17.48 6.14 -25.04
C ARG A 290 -17.09 6.46 -23.59
N VAL A 291 -16.09 7.31 -23.43
CA VAL A 291 -15.73 7.92 -22.15
C VAL A 291 -16.82 8.91 -21.69
N THR A 292 -17.52 8.56 -20.61
CA THR A 292 -18.60 9.37 -20.05
C THR A 292 -18.21 10.07 -18.74
N GLY A 293 -17.28 9.49 -17.97
CA GLY A 293 -17.05 9.86 -16.57
C GLY A 293 -18.16 9.37 -15.63
N SER A 294 -19.07 8.53 -16.12
CA SER A 294 -20.14 7.91 -15.34
C SER A 294 -19.59 6.84 -14.40
N ARG A 295 -20.13 6.77 -13.18
CA ARG A 295 -19.83 5.72 -12.21
C ARG A 295 -20.37 4.35 -12.62
N GLU A 296 -21.36 4.34 -13.51
CA GLU A 296 -22.06 3.14 -13.97
C GLU A 296 -22.13 3.07 -15.51
N GLY A 297 -22.25 1.86 -16.03
CA GLY A 297 -22.42 1.49 -17.43
C GLY A 297 -21.13 1.49 -18.27
N TRP A 298 -20.02 2.04 -17.74
CA TRP A 298 -18.77 2.10 -18.49
C TRP A 298 -17.96 0.81 -18.41
N TRP A 299 -17.97 0.13 -17.26
CA TRP A 299 -17.29 -1.16 -17.14
C TRP A 299 -18.09 -2.28 -17.81
N GLY A 300 -19.41 -2.11 -17.95
CA GLY A 300 -20.29 -3.13 -18.52
C GLY A 300 -20.50 -4.30 -17.54
N LEU A 301 -20.38 -4.01 -16.25
CA LEU A 301 -20.52 -4.97 -15.15
C LEU A 301 -21.88 -4.79 -14.45
N PRO A 302 -22.36 -5.78 -13.68
CA PRO A 302 -23.52 -5.60 -12.82
C PRO A 302 -23.33 -4.44 -11.83
N ALA A 303 -24.43 -3.80 -11.44
CA ALA A 303 -24.41 -2.61 -10.58
C ALA A 303 -23.61 -2.78 -9.27
N PRO A 304 -23.69 -3.92 -8.54
CA PRO A 304 -22.90 -4.11 -7.32
C PRO A 304 -21.38 -4.14 -7.59
N HIS A 305 -20.96 -4.75 -8.69
CA HIS A 305 -19.56 -4.78 -9.12
C HIS A 305 -19.06 -3.40 -9.51
N GLU A 306 -19.81 -2.64 -10.32
CA GLU A 306 -19.41 -1.28 -10.70
C GLU A 306 -19.37 -0.31 -9.51
N ALA A 307 -20.34 -0.43 -8.59
CA ALA A 307 -20.35 0.34 -7.35
C ALA A 307 -19.09 0.06 -6.51
N PHE A 308 -18.67 -1.21 -6.42
CA PHE A 308 -17.44 -1.58 -5.71
C PHE A 308 -16.17 -1.15 -6.47
N LEU A 309 -16.11 -1.33 -7.79
CA LEU A 309 -14.99 -0.87 -8.62
C LEU A 309 -14.81 0.64 -8.55
N ASP A 310 -15.89 1.43 -8.45
CA ASP A 310 -15.78 2.88 -8.25
C ASP A 310 -15.06 3.21 -6.93
N GLN A 311 -15.29 2.44 -5.86
CA GLN A 311 -14.60 2.66 -4.58
C GLN A 311 -13.12 2.25 -4.64
N ILE A 312 -12.81 1.03 -5.10
CA ILE A 312 -11.44 0.50 -5.04
C ILE A 312 -10.52 1.03 -6.16
N ILE A 313 -11.08 1.45 -7.30
CA ILE A 313 -10.33 2.07 -8.40
C ILE A 313 -10.49 3.59 -8.35
N THR A 314 -11.69 4.14 -8.58
CA THR A 314 -11.86 5.60 -8.72
C THR A 314 -11.52 6.35 -7.44
N TRP A 315 -12.19 6.08 -6.32
CA TRP A 315 -12.01 6.86 -5.08
C TRP A 315 -10.66 6.65 -4.43
N ARG A 316 -10.21 5.40 -4.35
CA ARG A 316 -8.89 5.07 -3.79
C ARG A 316 -7.75 5.66 -4.62
N GLU A 317 -7.80 5.54 -5.95
CA GLU A 317 -6.72 6.07 -6.80
C GLU A 317 -6.81 7.59 -7.00
N LEU A 318 -7.99 8.21 -6.86
CA LEU A 318 -8.12 9.65 -6.70
C LEU A 318 -7.31 10.14 -5.49
N GLY A 319 -7.43 9.46 -4.35
CA GLY A 319 -6.63 9.76 -3.15
C GLY A 319 -5.13 9.63 -3.40
N TYR A 320 -4.70 8.57 -4.10
CA TYR A 320 -3.29 8.41 -4.47
C TYR A 320 -2.78 9.48 -5.44
N ALA A 321 -3.55 9.81 -6.49
CA ALA A 321 -3.20 10.87 -7.43
C ALA A 321 -3.10 12.22 -6.71
N TRP A 322 -3.99 12.50 -5.77
CA TRP A 322 -3.93 13.70 -4.93
C TRP A 322 -2.62 13.75 -4.14
N CYS A 323 -2.31 12.73 -3.34
CA CYS A 323 -1.10 12.69 -2.51
C CYS A 323 0.19 12.65 -3.35
N PHE A 324 0.16 12.06 -4.54
CA PHE A 324 1.34 11.96 -5.40
C PHE A 324 1.72 13.30 -6.01
N HIS A 325 0.73 14.06 -6.47
CA HIS A 325 0.94 15.37 -7.11
C HIS A 325 1.01 16.54 -6.13
N ARG A 326 0.62 16.33 -4.88
CA ARG A 326 0.65 17.36 -3.83
C ARG A 326 1.45 16.92 -2.63
N ARG A 327 2.49 17.65 -2.26
CA ARG A 327 3.27 17.37 -1.05
C ARG A 327 2.62 17.88 0.24
N ASP A 328 1.68 18.81 0.09
CA ASP A 328 0.99 19.52 1.16
C ASP A 328 -0.40 18.93 1.45
N PHE A 329 -0.68 17.70 0.98
CA PHE A 329 -2.02 17.09 0.96
C PHE A 329 -2.73 17.03 2.33
N ASP A 330 -1.98 17.06 3.42
CA ASP A 330 -2.43 16.99 4.81
C ASP A 330 -2.57 18.37 5.48
N SER A 331 -2.42 19.47 4.73
CA SER A 331 -2.50 20.84 5.23
C SER A 331 -3.81 21.53 4.87
N TYR A 332 -4.19 22.56 5.64
CA TYR A 332 -5.32 23.43 5.33
C TYR A 332 -5.18 24.10 3.95
N ASP A 333 -3.94 24.42 3.55
CA ASP A 333 -3.63 25.03 2.26
C ASP A 333 -3.87 24.06 1.09
N ALA A 334 -4.07 22.77 1.37
CA ALA A 334 -4.50 21.83 0.35
C ALA A 334 -5.95 21.97 -0.10
N LEU A 335 -6.79 22.61 0.70
CA LEU A 335 -8.19 22.81 0.34
C LEU A 335 -8.34 23.71 -0.91
N PRO A 336 -9.37 23.50 -1.74
CA PRO A 336 -9.69 24.43 -2.83
C PRO A 336 -9.88 25.86 -2.32
N GLU A 337 -9.57 26.86 -3.16
CA GLU A 337 -9.65 28.27 -2.77
C GLU A 337 -11.06 28.66 -2.27
N TRP A 338 -12.12 28.21 -2.95
CA TRP A 338 -13.49 28.48 -2.52
C TRP A 338 -13.79 27.90 -1.13
N ALA A 339 -13.21 26.75 -0.78
CA ALA A 339 -13.38 26.10 0.50
C ALA A 339 -12.66 26.90 1.61
N ARG A 340 -11.44 27.38 1.33
CA ARG A 340 -10.71 28.27 2.24
C ARG A 340 -11.42 29.61 2.42
N ALA A 341 -11.97 30.18 1.35
CA ALA A 341 -12.71 31.44 1.39
C ALA A 341 -13.98 31.32 2.26
N THR A 342 -14.75 30.22 2.13
CA THR A 342 -15.92 29.99 2.99
C THR A 342 -15.50 29.74 4.44
N LEU A 343 -14.48 28.93 4.70
CA LEU A 343 -13.97 28.69 6.05
C LEU A 343 -13.45 29.98 6.71
N ALA A 344 -12.78 30.86 5.95
CA ALA A 344 -12.33 32.16 6.43
C ALA A 344 -13.49 33.11 6.75
N LYS A 345 -14.52 33.15 5.88
CA LYS A 345 -15.74 33.94 6.11
C LYS A 345 -16.43 33.56 7.43
N HIS A 346 -16.49 32.26 7.71
CA HIS A 346 -17.14 31.69 8.91
C HIS A 346 -16.16 31.45 10.08
N ALA A 347 -14.94 32.00 10.02
CA ALA A 347 -13.92 31.77 11.05
C ALA A 347 -14.30 32.36 12.40
N LYS A 348 -15.09 33.45 12.44
CA LYS A 348 -15.50 34.15 13.67
C LYS A 348 -16.87 33.73 14.19
N ASP A 349 -17.57 32.84 13.48
CA ASP A 349 -18.88 32.36 13.90
C ASP A 349 -18.77 31.68 15.27
N PRO A 350 -19.72 31.93 16.20
CA PRO A 350 -19.75 31.22 17.46
C PRO A 350 -19.93 29.71 17.19
N ARG A 351 -19.08 28.88 17.80
CA ARG A 351 -19.21 27.41 17.73
C ARG A 351 -20.11 27.00 18.89
N PRO A 352 -21.25 26.34 18.64
CA PRO A 352 -22.14 25.89 19.72
C PRO A 352 -21.43 24.97 20.72
N HIS A 353 -20.52 24.13 20.22
CA HIS A 353 -19.70 23.23 21.02
C HIS A 353 -18.23 23.33 20.61
N ARG A 354 -17.33 23.23 21.58
CA ARG A 354 -15.88 23.18 21.36
C ARG A 354 -15.30 22.08 22.24
N TYR A 355 -14.72 21.08 21.60
CA TYR A 355 -14.10 19.95 22.27
C TYR A 355 -12.59 20.05 22.18
N SER A 356 -11.91 19.62 23.23
CA SER A 356 -10.50 19.27 23.14
C SER A 356 -10.32 17.97 22.37
N LEU A 357 -9.10 17.70 21.89
CA LEU A 357 -8.80 16.41 21.27
C LEU A 357 -9.05 15.24 22.23
N ALA A 358 -8.77 15.41 23.52
CA ALA A 358 -8.99 14.37 24.53
C ALA A 358 -10.48 14.04 24.72
N GLN A 359 -11.37 15.04 24.64
CA GLN A 359 -12.82 14.82 24.70
C GLN A 359 -13.31 14.07 23.45
N LEU A 360 -12.81 14.46 22.27
CA LEU A 360 -13.12 13.77 21.02
C LEU A 360 -12.64 12.30 21.05
N ASP A 361 -11.41 12.05 21.52
CA ASP A 361 -10.85 10.70 21.62
C ASP A 361 -11.58 9.83 22.65
N ALA A 362 -12.21 10.43 23.66
CA ALA A 362 -12.93 9.75 24.74
C ALA A 362 -14.45 9.64 24.52
N ASP A 363 -14.96 9.98 23.32
CA ASP A 363 -16.40 9.99 23.01
C ASP A 363 -17.21 10.90 23.95
N GLU A 364 -16.61 12.03 24.37
CA GLU A 364 -17.23 12.99 25.28
C GLU A 364 -17.90 14.14 24.51
N THR A 365 -18.76 13.79 23.55
CA THR A 365 -19.58 14.78 22.83
C THR A 365 -21.04 14.75 23.25
N TYR A 366 -21.78 15.81 22.90
CA TYR A 366 -23.22 15.86 23.14
C TYR A 366 -24.00 14.93 22.20
N ASP A 367 -23.41 14.53 21.06
CA ASP A 367 -24.08 13.80 19.99
C ASP A 367 -23.74 12.31 20.09
N PRO A 368 -24.71 11.44 20.43
CA PRO A 368 -24.45 10.01 20.61
C PRO A 368 -24.18 9.25 19.29
N ILE A 369 -24.34 9.89 18.12
CA ILE A 369 -23.99 9.30 16.81
C ILE A 369 -22.51 9.54 16.48
N TRP A 370 -21.97 10.69 16.90
CA TRP A 370 -20.58 11.06 16.68
C TRP A 370 -19.69 10.22 17.58
#